data_AF-A0A3E0GY18-F1
#
_entry.id   AF-A0A3E0GY18-F1
#
_cell.length_a   1.000
_cell.length_b   1.000
_cell.length_c   1.000
_cell.angle_alpha   90.00
_cell.angle_beta   90.00
_cell.angle_gamma   90.00
#
_symmetry.space_group_name_H-M   'P 1'
#
loop_
_entity.id
_entity.type
_entity.pdbx_description
1 polymer ?
#
loop_
_entity_poly.entity_id
_entity_poly.type
_entity_poly.pdbx_seq_one_letter_code
_entity_poly.pdbx_strand_id
1 'polypeptide(L)'
;MGNARRHTKVVFAGEHDTTVAMPAARANGQKVLAEDINTSKDTWPPPLTCLFCATPVVAVRSSTGEHKRQAAHFRLGRNERHRAGCDFDVHAQVTELIELGDGLLQRGRDGYRLVLPETLAQPRPRLADRHSPDRADPTYARKARTLLNTAAKVNDLVETYRLHGGDLHELFHASCGGRKVSWAEFFHLPRAAWRLGDRLKNGPLEHPVAVALQVRFSGTSRTGETFYIEQRAPAAWSDTRGQRYHLVIRSREEALLQPYFQQGTWALGLGLWELFEWRGGNRTDVCLWVDSPEQIAAIPAPPTMTTSRGTAG
;
A
#
# COMPACT_ATOMS: atom_id res chain seq x y z
N MET A 1 -28.81 16.55 17.47
CA MET A 1 -27.72 17.28 16.79
C MET A 1 -26.45 16.47 16.95
N GLY A 2 -26.11 15.66 15.94
CA GLY A 2 -24.98 14.72 16.00
C GLY A 2 -23.68 15.40 15.64
N ASN A 3 -22.71 15.39 16.55
CA ASN A 3 -21.36 15.87 16.32
C ASN A 3 -20.67 14.95 15.30
N ALA A 4 -20.55 15.42 14.05
CA ALA A 4 -19.70 14.82 13.05
C ALA A 4 -18.23 14.96 13.50
N ARG A 5 -17.65 13.87 14.01
CA ARG A 5 -16.20 13.78 14.26
C ARG A 5 -15.48 13.97 12.93
N ARG A 6 -14.95 15.16 12.70
CA ARG A 6 -14.00 15.41 11.61
C ARG A 6 -12.75 14.58 11.89
N HIS A 7 -12.53 13.54 11.10
CA HIS A 7 -11.25 12.84 11.04
C HIS A 7 -10.17 13.84 10.63
N THR A 8 -9.49 14.40 11.62
CA THR A 8 -8.41 15.36 11.40
C THR A 8 -7.17 14.54 11.07
N LYS A 9 -6.68 14.68 9.84
CA LYS A 9 -5.49 13.99 9.36
C LYS A 9 -4.27 14.46 10.17
N VAL A 10 -3.68 13.56 10.94
CA VAL A 10 -2.46 13.80 11.69
C VAL A 10 -1.28 13.61 10.74
N VAL A 11 -0.54 14.69 10.49
CA VAL A 11 0.68 14.67 9.67
C VAL A 11 1.89 14.62 10.59
N PHE A 12 2.70 13.57 10.48
CA PHE A 12 4.00 13.46 11.15
C PHE A 12 5.07 14.01 10.21
N ALA A 13 5.40 15.30 10.33
CA ALA A 13 6.50 15.90 9.56
C ALA A 13 7.88 15.50 10.13
N GLY A 14 8.85 15.24 9.23
CA GLY A 14 10.28 14.90 9.49
C GLY A 14 11.03 15.95 10.32
N GLU A 15 12.28 15.78 10.73
CA GLU A 15 13.47 15.20 10.08
C GLU A 15 14.39 14.61 11.17
N HIS A 16 15.07 13.51 10.84
CA HIS A 16 16.23 12.86 11.48
C HIS A 16 16.01 11.35 11.56
N ASP A 17 17.04 10.62 11.13
CA ASP A 17 17.10 9.19 10.79
C ASP A 17 16.70 8.18 11.88
N THR A 18 16.09 8.59 12.99
CA THR A 18 15.80 7.72 14.13
C THR A 18 14.49 8.00 14.88
N THR A 19 13.66 8.96 14.48
CA THR A 19 12.46 9.31 15.28
C THR A 19 11.17 9.19 14.49
N VAL A 20 10.82 7.96 14.11
CA VAL A 20 9.45 7.72 13.65
C VAL A 20 8.51 7.89 14.83
N ALA A 21 7.43 8.63 14.60
CA ALA A 21 6.41 8.87 15.60
C ALA A 21 5.70 7.55 15.92
N MET A 22 5.74 7.17 17.19
CA MET A 22 5.03 6.02 17.74
C MET A 22 3.74 6.50 18.41
N PRO A 23 2.58 5.95 18.05
CA PRO A 23 1.30 6.30 18.65
C PRO A 23 1.06 5.63 20.02
N ALA A 24 1.90 4.68 20.41
CA ALA A 24 1.79 3.97 21.68
C ALA A 24 3.17 3.53 22.20
N ALA A 25 3.26 3.37 23.51
CA ALA A 25 4.44 2.89 24.22
C ALA A 25 4.03 1.93 25.36
N ARG A 26 5.00 1.42 26.12
CA ARG A 26 4.80 0.72 27.39
C ARG A 26 5.27 1.58 28.56
N ALA A 27 4.45 1.67 29.60
CA ALA A 27 4.81 2.17 30.93
C ALA A 27 4.59 1.04 31.93
N ASN A 28 5.64 0.59 32.62
CA ASN A 28 5.57 -0.56 33.55
C ASN A 28 4.87 -1.81 32.96
N GLY A 29 5.19 -2.15 31.71
CA GLY A 29 4.59 -3.28 30.99
C GLY A 29 3.17 -3.04 30.44
N GLN A 30 2.49 -1.96 30.81
CA GLN A 30 1.17 -1.60 30.32
C GLN A 30 1.25 -0.70 29.09
N LYS A 31 0.36 -0.92 28.11
CA LYS A 31 0.27 -0.07 26.92
C LYS A 31 -0.29 1.31 27.31
N VAL A 32 0.39 2.37 26.87
CA VAL A 32 -0.06 3.76 26.97
C VAL A 32 -0.17 4.38 25.59
N LEU A 33 -1.14 5.27 25.39
CA LEU A 33 -1.42 5.89 24.09
C LEU A 33 -0.87 7.31 24.01
N ALA A 34 -0.49 7.74 22.81
CA ALA A 34 0.07 9.05 22.57
C ALA A 34 -0.96 10.17 22.77
N GLU A 35 -2.24 9.89 22.51
CA GLU A 35 -3.34 10.84 22.73
C GLU A 35 -3.48 11.26 24.20
N ASP A 36 -3.07 10.39 25.13
CA ASP A 36 -3.11 10.63 26.57
C ASP A 36 -1.89 11.42 27.09
N ILE A 37 -0.88 11.71 26.25
CA ILE A 37 0.36 12.39 26.66
C ILE A 37 0.06 13.76 27.28
N ASN A 38 -0.88 14.51 26.71
CA ASN A 38 -1.15 15.87 27.16
C ASN A 38 -1.86 15.90 28.52
N THR A 39 -2.64 14.89 28.85
CA THR A 39 -3.45 14.83 30.07
C THR A 39 -2.79 14.02 31.18
N SER A 40 -1.98 13.02 30.83
CA SER A 40 -1.62 11.95 31.76
C SER A 40 -0.12 11.63 31.80
N LYS A 41 0.73 12.23 30.95
CA LYS A 41 2.17 11.88 30.88
C LYS A 41 2.88 11.91 32.24
N ASP A 42 2.59 12.89 33.07
CA ASP A 42 3.27 13.11 34.35
C ASP A 42 2.86 12.06 35.42
N THR A 43 1.84 11.25 35.13
CA THR A 43 1.38 10.14 35.99
C THR A 43 1.94 8.79 35.57
N TRP A 44 2.58 8.68 34.41
CA TRP A 44 3.13 7.42 33.95
C TRP A 44 4.42 7.07 34.68
N PRO A 45 4.53 5.88 35.28
CA PRO A 45 5.77 5.45 35.90
C PRO A 45 6.84 5.27 34.81
N PRO A 46 7.98 5.99 34.87
CA PRO A 46 9.11 5.71 34.02
C PRO A 46 9.73 4.33 34.37
N PRO A 47 10.42 3.67 33.43
CA PRO A 47 10.73 4.12 32.08
C PRO A 47 9.59 3.86 31.08
N LEU A 48 9.44 4.78 30.12
CA LEU A 48 8.65 4.54 28.92
C LEU A 48 9.50 3.77 27.91
N THR A 49 8.93 2.72 27.32
CA THR A 49 9.63 1.86 26.37
C THR A 49 8.79 1.58 25.12
N CYS A 50 9.45 1.24 24.02
CA CYS A 50 8.81 0.86 22.77
C CYS A 50 7.91 -0.37 22.98
N LEU A 51 6.73 -0.36 22.34
CA LEU A 51 5.73 -1.42 22.47
C LEU A 51 6.24 -2.81 22.05
N PHE A 52 7.21 -2.87 21.12
CA PHE A 52 7.67 -4.12 20.50
C PHE A 52 9.05 -4.56 20.97
N CYS A 53 10.00 -3.65 21.13
CA CYS A 53 11.39 -4.01 21.44
C CYS A 53 11.89 -3.57 22.83
N ALA A 54 11.04 -2.93 23.63
CA ALA A 54 11.37 -2.39 24.95
C ALA A 54 12.51 -1.35 24.99
N THR A 55 12.98 -0.84 23.83
CA THR A 55 13.95 0.28 23.78
C THR A 55 13.34 1.52 24.44
N PRO A 56 14.11 2.31 25.21
CA PRO A 56 13.61 3.54 25.83
C PRO A 56 13.02 4.54 24.82
N VAL A 57 11.90 5.15 25.18
CA VAL A 57 11.22 6.19 24.38
C VAL A 57 10.90 7.41 25.22
N VAL A 58 10.69 8.54 24.57
CA VAL A 58 10.28 9.80 25.19
C VAL A 58 8.94 10.24 24.63
N ALA A 59 8.06 10.72 25.51
CA ALA A 59 6.77 11.29 25.15
C ALA A 59 6.91 12.75 24.72
N VAL A 60 6.41 13.06 23.54
CA VAL A 60 6.36 14.39 22.92
C VAL A 60 4.93 14.89 22.96
N ARG A 61 4.70 16.03 23.64
CA ARG A 61 3.38 16.67 23.72
C ARG A 61 2.99 17.22 22.36
N SER A 62 1.68 17.38 22.14
CA SER A 62 1.21 18.03 20.91
C SER A 62 1.70 19.48 20.86
N SER A 63 2.07 19.96 19.68
CA SER A 63 2.40 21.36 19.46
C SER A 63 1.46 21.96 18.42
N THR A 64 1.10 23.23 18.63
CA THR A 64 0.34 24.04 17.67
C THR A 64 1.27 25.16 17.21
N GLY A 65 1.81 25.04 16.00
CA GLY A 65 2.52 26.12 15.32
C GLY A 65 1.61 26.82 14.30
N GLU A 66 2.01 28.01 13.85
CA GLU A 66 1.27 28.84 12.86
C GLU A 66 0.89 28.09 11.58
N HIS A 67 1.63 27.02 11.24
CA HIS A 67 1.43 26.29 9.98
C HIS A 67 1.21 24.77 10.12
N LYS A 68 1.39 24.18 11.31
CA LYS A 68 1.18 22.73 11.53
C LYS A 68 0.75 22.42 12.96
N ARG A 69 -0.26 21.56 13.10
CA ARG A 69 -0.58 20.87 14.36
C ARG A 69 0.17 19.54 14.37
N GLN A 70 1.14 19.40 15.27
CA GLN A 70 1.79 18.12 15.50
C GLN A 70 1.04 17.40 16.62
N ALA A 71 0.52 16.20 16.33
CA ALA A 71 -0.07 15.38 17.37
C ALA A 71 0.99 14.92 18.38
N ALA A 72 0.54 14.67 19.60
CA ALA A 72 1.39 14.02 20.59
C ALA A 72 1.80 12.64 20.09
N HIS A 73 3.03 12.22 20.40
CA HIS A 73 3.61 10.95 19.98
C HIS A 73 4.76 10.54 20.90
N PHE A 74 5.13 9.26 20.84
CA PHE A 74 6.39 8.78 21.41
C PHE A 74 7.46 8.74 20.33
N ARG A 75 8.72 8.93 20.72
CA ARG A 75 9.88 8.77 19.82
C ARG A 75 11.05 8.16 20.59
N LEU A 76 12.04 7.63 19.88
CA LEU A 76 13.28 7.17 20.52
C LEU A 76 13.95 8.30 21.30
N GLY A 77 14.61 7.91 22.41
CA GLY A 77 15.54 8.77 23.13
C GLY A 77 16.71 9.20 22.25
N ARG A 78 17.48 10.20 22.70
CA ARG A 78 18.66 10.65 21.96
C ARG A 78 19.68 9.50 21.89
N ASN A 79 20.20 9.21 20.69
CA ASN A 79 21.15 8.14 20.41
C ASN A 79 20.64 6.71 20.66
N GLU A 80 19.36 6.52 20.98
CA GLU A 80 18.75 5.21 21.09
C GLU A 80 18.48 4.61 19.70
N ARG A 81 18.49 3.29 19.63
CA ARG A 81 18.09 2.53 18.44
C ARG A 81 17.12 1.43 18.83
N HIS A 82 16.14 1.18 17.97
CA HIS A 82 15.31 0.00 18.11
C HIS A 82 16.19 -1.26 18.04
N ARG A 83 15.74 -2.34 18.71
CA ARG A 83 16.38 -3.65 18.53
C ARG A 83 16.07 -4.17 17.12
N ALA A 84 16.98 -4.99 16.59
CA ALA A 84 16.77 -5.65 15.31
C ALA A 84 15.42 -6.41 15.29
N GLY A 85 14.68 -6.27 14.19
CA GLY A 85 13.36 -6.88 14.02
C GLY A 85 12.22 -6.14 14.72
N CYS A 86 12.43 -4.92 15.22
CA CYS A 86 11.34 -4.10 15.74
C CYS A 86 10.51 -3.50 14.60
N ASP A 87 9.19 -3.64 14.67
CA ASP A 87 8.25 -3.04 13.70
C ASP A 87 8.37 -1.50 13.60
N PHE A 88 8.87 -0.85 14.65
CA PHE A 88 9.13 0.59 14.67
C PHE A 88 10.54 0.99 14.19
N ASP A 89 11.42 0.05 13.87
CA ASP A 89 12.71 0.33 13.23
C ASP A 89 12.53 0.58 11.71
N VAL A 90 11.81 1.64 11.38
CA VAL A 90 11.50 1.98 9.98
C VAL A 90 12.78 2.30 9.21
N HIS A 91 13.80 2.87 9.86
CA HIS A 91 15.06 3.16 9.18
C HIS A 91 15.72 1.87 8.69
N ALA A 92 15.89 0.86 9.56
CA ALA A 92 16.46 -0.42 9.15
C ALA A 92 15.60 -1.11 8.07
N GLN A 93 14.28 -1.15 8.26
CA GLN A 93 13.35 -1.74 7.30
C GLN A 93 13.44 -1.05 5.93
N VAL A 94 13.44 0.28 5.87
CA VAL A 94 13.53 1.00 4.59
C VAL A 94 14.91 0.86 3.95
N THR A 95 15.98 0.78 4.74
CA THR A 95 17.32 0.50 4.22
C THR A 95 17.35 -0.84 3.50
N GLU A 96 16.79 -1.88 4.11
CA GLU A 96 16.65 -3.20 3.48
C GLU A 96 15.80 -3.12 2.20
N LEU A 97 14.69 -2.36 2.21
CA LEU A 97 13.85 -2.18 1.02
C LEU A 97 14.58 -1.45 -0.12
N ILE A 98 15.46 -0.50 0.18
CA ILE A 98 16.28 0.20 -0.81
C ILE A 98 17.27 -0.78 -1.45
N GLU A 99 17.96 -1.59 -0.64
CA GLU A 99 18.90 -2.61 -1.11
C GLU A 99 18.20 -3.65 -2.00
N LEU A 100 17.06 -4.17 -1.55
CA LEU A 100 16.23 -5.12 -2.31
C LEU A 100 15.61 -4.51 -3.56
N GLY A 101 15.39 -3.19 -3.57
CA GLY A 101 14.78 -2.46 -4.67
C GLY A 101 15.68 -2.31 -5.89
N ASP A 102 16.95 -2.71 -5.82
CA ASP A 102 17.91 -2.69 -6.94
C ASP A 102 17.94 -1.33 -7.67
N GLY A 103 17.97 -0.24 -6.88
CA GLY A 103 17.97 1.15 -7.36
C GLY A 103 16.60 1.71 -7.78
N LEU A 104 15.53 0.92 -7.74
CA LEU A 104 14.16 1.40 -8.01
C LEU A 104 13.56 2.17 -6.84
N LEU A 105 13.87 1.79 -5.60
CA LEU A 105 13.51 2.58 -4.42
C LEU A 105 14.70 3.45 -4.02
N GLN A 106 14.48 4.76 -3.95
CA GLN A 106 15.55 5.74 -3.71
C GLN A 106 15.16 6.69 -2.59
N ARG A 107 16.13 7.08 -1.76
CA ARG A 107 15.96 8.17 -0.80
C ARG A 107 16.11 9.52 -1.52
N GLY A 108 15.08 10.35 -1.43
CA GLY A 108 15.08 11.73 -1.91
C GLY A 108 14.97 12.73 -0.74
N ARG A 109 14.90 14.03 -1.08
CA ARG A 109 14.70 15.10 -0.08
C ARG A 109 13.34 15.02 0.60
N ASP A 110 12.30 14.64 -0.15
CA ASP A 110 10.92 14.60 0.32
C ASP A 110 10.47 13.20 0.80
N GLY A 111 11.40 12.34 1.19
CA GLY A 111 11.14 10.94 1.54
C GLY A 111 11.61 9.95 0.48
N TYR A 112 10.96 8.80 0.38
CA TYR A 112 11.36 7.66 -0.44
C TYR A 112 10.54 7.58 -1.73
N ARG A 113 11.23 7.37 -2.85
CA ARG A 113 10.70 7.39 -4.20
C ARG A 113 10.85 6.03 -4.84
N LEU A 114 9.75 5.40 -5.24
CA LEU A 114 9.75 4.23 -6.11
C LEU A 114 9.70 4.68 -7.59
N VAL A 115 10.77 4.44 -8.34
CA VAL A 115 10.93 4.87 -9.73
C VAL A 115 10.36 3.81 -10.66
N LEU A 116 9.31 4.18 -11.42
CA LEU A 116 8.78 3.31 -12.45
C LEU A 116 9.60 3.46 -13.74
N PRO A 117 10.02 2.34 -14.37
CA PRO A 117 10.58 2.37 -15.72
C PRO A 117 9.65 3.10 -16.70
N GLU A 118 10.22 3.88 -17.62
CA GLU A 118 9.44 4.68 -18.58
C GLU A 118 8.48 3.85 -19.43
N THR A 119 8.90 2.64 -19.78
CA THR A 119 8.11 1.65 -20.52
C THR A 119 6.86 1.17 -19.78
N LEU A 120 6.82 1.30 -18.45
CA LEU A 120 5.64 1.08 -17.62
C LEU A 120 4.88 2.37 -17.35
N ALA A 121 5.56 3.53 -17.36
CA ALA A 121 4.98 4.82 -16.99
C ALA A 121 4.07 5.44 -18.06
N GLN A 122 4.21 5.06 -19.33
CA GLN A 122 3.40 5.61 -20.42
C GLN A 122 2.12 4.79 -20.66
N PRO A 123 0.98 5.47 -20.95
CA PRO A 123 -0.17 4.80 -21.54
C PRO A 123 0.22 4.15 -22.85
N ARG A 124 0.33 2.83 -22.89
CA ARG A 124 0.44 2.14 -24.17
C ARG A 124 -0.88 2.37 -24.92
N PRO A 125 -0.86 2.88 -26.17
CA PRO A 125 -2.08 2.94 -26.98
C PRO A 125 -2.64 1.52 -27.10
N ARG A 126 -3.98 1.39 -26.97
CA ARG A 126 -4.69 0.14 -27.18
C ARG A 126 -4.23 -0.45 -28.51
N LEU A 127 -3.61 -1.63 -28.44
CA LEU A 127 -3.02 -2.33 -29.56
C LEU A 127 -4.10 -2.67 -30.60
N ALA A 128 -4.30 -1.79 -31.56
CA ALA A 128 -4.49 -2.21 -32.94
C ALA A 128 -3.10 -2.62 -33.44
N ASP A 129 -2.94 -3.89 -33.80
CA ASP A 129 -1.82 -4.43 -34.57
C ASP A 129 -0.39 -4.26 -34.03
N ARG A 130 -0.02 -4.98 -32.96
CA ARG A 130 1.38 -5.43 -32.84
C ARG A 130 1.49 -6.92 -32.64
N HIS A 131 1.58 -7.62 -33.77
CA HIS A 131 2.35 -8.85 -33.89
C HIS A 131 3.84 -8.50 -34.01
N SER A 132 4.44 -7.97 -32.94
CA SER A 132 5.90 -7.88 -32.89
C SER A 132 6.38 -8.76 -31.74
N PRO A 133 6.98 -9.92 -32.02
CA PRO A 133 7.56 -10.79 -31.01
C PRO A 133 8.91 -10.21 -30.61
N ASP A 134 8.91 -8.99 -30.08
CA ASP A 134 10.13 -8.43 -29.55
C ASP A 134 10.34 -9.11 -28.19
N ARG A 135 11.35 -9.98 -28.16
CA ARG A 135 11.72 -10.79 -26.99
C ARG A 135 11.71 -9.90 -25.76
N ALA A 136 10.89 -10.26 -24.77
CA ALA A 136 10.91 -9.60 -23.47
C ALA A 136 12.37 -9.52 -22.99
N ASP A 137 12.92 -8.31 -22.92
CA ASP A 137 14.27 -8.09 -22.39
C ASP A 137 14.29 -8.67 -20.97
N PRO A 138 15.08 -9.72 -20.70
CA PRO A 138 15.12 -10.36 -19.38
C PRO A 138 15.49 -9.37 -18.27
N THR A 139 16.23 -8.31 -18.61
CA THR A 139 16.58 -7.23 -17.70
C THR A 139 15.36 -6.40 -17.32
N TYR A 140 14.51 -6.10 -18.29
CA TYR A 140 13.25 -5.39 -18.09
C TYR A 140 12.27 -6.23 -17.25
N ALA A 141 12.10 -7.51 -17.60
CA ALA A 141 11.25 -8.44 -16.86
C ALA A 141 11.65 -8.53 -15.38
N ARG A 142 12.96 -8.64 -15.13
CA ARG A 142 13.53 -8.63 -13.77
C ARG A 142 13.22 -7.32 -13.05
N LYS A 143 13.47 -6.16 -13.66
CA LYS A 143 13.21 -4.86 -13.05
C LYS A 143 11.74 -4.65 -12.69
N ALA A 144 10.82 -5.06 -13.55
CA ALA A 144 9.39 -4.94 -13.25
C ALA A 144 8.95 -5.85 -12.11
N ARG A 145 9.46 -7.09 -12.05
CA ARG A 145 9.21 -7.99 -10.92
C ARG A 145 9.79 -7.42 -9.62
N THR A 146 11.01 -6.87 -9.65
CA THR A 146 11.59 -6.17 -8.51
C THR A 146 10.71 -5.00 -8.09
N LEU A 147 10.26 -4.15 -9.03
CA LEU A 147 9.36 -3.03 -8.76
C LEU A 147 8.09 -3.47 -8.01
N LEU A 148 7.39 -4.49 -8.52
CA LEU A 148 6.16 -4.99 -7.92
C LEU A 148 6.40 -5.56 -6.52
N ASN A 149 7.47 -6.34 -6.35
CA ASN A 149 7.85 -6.89 -5.05
C ASN A 149 8.19 -5.78 -4.05
N THR A 150 8.97 -4.78 -4.47
CA THR A 150 9.30 -3.62 -3.64
C THR A 150 8.05 -2.82 -3.29
N ALA A 151 7.13 -2.62 -4.24
CA ALA A 151 5.87 -1.93 -3.97
C ALA A 151 5.02 -2.69 -2.93
N ALA A 152 4.94 -4.01 -3.05
CA ALA A 152 4.23 -4.85 -2.09
C ALA A 152 4.84 -4.74 -0.69
N LYS A 153 6.18 -4.79 -0.58
CA LYS A 153 6.89 -4.67 0.71
C LYS A 153 6.81 -3.27 1.33
N VAL A 154 6.87 -2.21 0.52
CA VAL A 154 6.62 -0.84 1.00
C VAL A 154 5.20 -0.74 1.54
N ASN A 155 4.20 -1.30 0.84
CA ASN A 155 2.83 -1.28 1.33
C ASN A 155 2.65 -2.13 2.61
N ASP A 156 3.34 -3.26 2.73
CA ASP A 156 3.38 -4.09 3.94
C ASP A 156 3.89 -3.28 5.14
N LEU A 157 5.01 -2.57 4.99
CA LEU A 157 5.56 -1.66 6.00
C LEU A 157 4.56 -0.55 6.36
N VAL A 158 4.00 0.14 5.36
CA VAL A 158 3.03 1.23 5.57
C VAL A 158 1.80 0.72 6.34
N GLU A 159 1.27 -0.43 5.97
CA GLU A 159 0.07 -0.99 6.60
C GLU A 159 0.33 -1.55 8.00
N THR A 160 1.49 -2.18 8.23
CA THR A 160 1.92 -2.59 9.58
C THR A 160 2.01 -1.39 10.50
N TYR A 161 2.63 -0.30 10.04
CA TYR A 161 2.71 0.94 10.81
C TYR A 161 1.32 1.55 11.08
N ARG A 162 0.44 1.50 10.08
CA ARG A 162 -0.95 1.97 10.20
C ARG A 162 -1.77 1.16 11.19
N LEU A 163 -1.59 -0.16 11.25
CA LEU A 163 -2.23 -1.03 12.24
C LEU A 163 -1.87 -0.65 13.67
N HIS A 164 -0.67 -0.09 13.87
CA HIS A 164 -0.23 0.38 15.17
C HIS A 164 -0.67 1.82 15.48
N GLY A 165 -1.26 2.54 14.52
CA GLY A 165 -1.80 3.90 14.68
C GLY A 165 -0.91 5.02 14.14
N GLY A 166 0.18 4.68 13.44
CA GLY A 166 1.02 5.64 12.73
C GLY A 166 0.59 5.84 11.28
N ASP A 167 1.26 6.72 10.54
CA ASP A 167 1.04 6.90 9.11
C ASP A 167 2.39 7.15 8.41
N LEU A 168 2.76 6.25 7.50
CA LEU A 168 3.96 6.39 6.65
C LEU A 168 3.61 6.74 5.20
N HIS A 169 2.33 6.91 4.84
CA HIS A 169 1.93 7.15 3.45
C HIS A 169 2.59 8.39 2.84
N GLU A 170 2.86 9.42 3.66
CA GLU A 170 3.50 10.66 3.19
C GLU A 170 5.01 10.52 2.99
N LEU A 171 5.64 9.49 3.56
CA LEU A 171 7.07 9.22 3.36
C LEU A 171 7.35 8.53 2.03
N PHE A 172 6.37 7.87 1.41
CA PHE A 172 6.54 7.14 0.17
C PHE A 172 5.78 7.78 -0.98
N HIS A 173 6.37 7.76 -2.17
CA HIS A 173 5.71 8.15 -3.40
C HIS A 173 6.26 7.35 -4.58
N ALA A 174 5.46 7.24 -5.64
CA ALA A 174 5.91 6.73 -6.92
C ALA A 174 6.36 7.87 -7.83
N SER A 175 7.30 7.59 -8.72
CA SER A 175 7.72 8.48 -9.80
C SER A 175 7.34 7.85 -11.13
N CYS A 176 6.25 8.33 -11.72
CA CYS A 176 5.70 7.84 -12.99
C CYS A 176 6.04 8.84 -14.09
N GLY A 177 7.03 8.55 -14.93
CA GLY A 177 7.46 9.47 -16.00
C GLY A 177 7.93 10.83 -15.45
N GLY A 178 8.65 10.82 -14.33
CA GLY A 178 9.11 12.01 -13.62
C GLY A 178 8.05 12.71 -12.76
N ARG A 179 6.77 12.33 -12.86
CA ARG A 179 5.70 12.88 -12.02
C ARG A 179 5.67 12.20 -10.65
N LYS A 180 5.63 13.01 -9.59
CA LYS A 180 5.42 12.55 -8.21
C LYS A 180 3.96 12.15 -8.01
N VAL A 181 3.71 10.89 -7.65
CA VAL A 181 2.39 10.34 -7.35
C VAL A 181 2.39 9.85 -5.90
N SER A 182 1.43 10.31 -5.10
CA SER A 182 1.38 9.92 -3.68
C SER A 182 1.19 8.40 -3.53
N TRP A 183 1.66 7.80 -2.43
CA TRP A 183 1.52 6.35 -2.22
C TRP A 183 0.05 5.90 -2.28
N ALA A 184 -0.87 6.69 -1.70
CA ALA A 184 -2.29 6.38 -1.67
C ALA A 184 -2.99 6.49 -3.04
N GLU A 185 -2.41 7.24 -3.99
CA GLU A 185 -2.88 7.30 -5.38
C GLU A 185 -2.28 6.18 -6.23
N PHE A 186 -1.05 5.78 -5.93
CA PHE A 186 -0.31 4.76 -6.67
C PHE A 186 -0.69 3.32 -6.29
N PHE A 187 -0.79 3.00 -4.99
CA PHE A 187 -1.01 1.64 -4.50
C PHE A 187 -2.38 1.48 -3.86
N HIS A 188 -3.15 0.48 -4.30
CA HIS A 188 -4.50 0.21 -3.81
C HIS A 188 -4.61 -1.21 -3.26
N LEU A 189 -5.11 -1.32 -2.03
CA LEU A 189 -5.59 -2.58 -1.47
C LEU A 189 -6.99 -2.92 -1.96
N PRO A 190 -7.43 -4.19 -1.91
CA PRO A 190 -8.75 -4.60 -2.38
C PRO A 190 -9.91 -3.78 -1.79
N ARG A 191 -9.84 -3.47 -0.49
CA ARG A 191 -10.85 -2.66 0.22
C ARG A 191 -10.98 -1.22 -0.30
N ALA A 192 -9.99 -0.74 -1.05
CA ALA A 192 -9.97 0.59 -1.65
C ALA A 192 -10.38 0.57 -3.14
N ALA A 193 -10.78 -0.59 -3.69
CA ALA A 193 -11.20 -0.71 -5.08
C ALA A 193 -12.31 0.27 -5.47
N TRP A 194 -13.22 0.60 -4.56
CA TRP A 194 -14.27 1.60 -4.80
C TRP A 194 -13.72 3.01 -5.04
N ARG A 195 -12.60 3.39 -4.40
CA ARG A 195 -11.96 4.70 -4.64
C ARG A 195 -11.35 4.77 -6.03
N LEU A 196 -10.69 3.69 -6.44
CA LEU A 196 -10.17 3.57 -7.79
C LEU A 196 -11.31 3.58 -8.82
N GLY A 197 -12.40 2.87 -8.51
CA GLY A 197 -13.59 2.86 -9.35
C GLY A 197 -14.25 4.23 -9.50
N ASP A 198 -14.42 4.97 -8.40
CA ASP A 198 -14.94 6.34 -8.43
C ASP A 198 -14.03 7.29 -9.21
N ARG A 199 -12.70 7.16 -9.05
CA ARG A 199 -11.72 7.91 -9.85
C ARG A 199 -11.87 7.64 -11.34
N LEU A 200 -11.99 6.38 -11.73
CA LEU A 200 -12.14 5.97 -13.13
C LEU A 200 -13.46 6.42 -13.76
N LYS A 201 -14.53 6.58 -12.98
CA LYS A 201 -15.80 7.14 -13.46
C LYS A 201 -15.66 8.61 -13.87
N ASN A 202 -14.73 9.32 -13.24
CA ASN A 202 -14.47 10.73 -13.50
C ASN A 202 -13.43 10.95 -14.62
N GLY A 203 -12.79 9.89 -15.12
CA GLY A 203 -11.84 9.97 -16.24
C GLY A 203 -10.79 8.85 -16.22
N PRO A 204 -10.03 8.69 -17.32
CA PRO A 204 -8.94 7.71 -17.37
C PRO A 204 -7.83 8.06 -16.39
N LEU A 205 -7.07 7.05 -15.96
CA LEU A 205 -5.89 7.28 -15.12
C LEU A 205 -4.78 7.96 -15.92
N GLU A 206 -4.17 8.96 -15.32
CA GLU A 206 -3.03 9.67 -15.91
C GLU A 206 -1.69 8.95 -15.71
N HIS A 207 -1.67 7.92 -14.87
CA HIS A 207 -0.49 7.14 -14.52
C HIS A 207 -0.88 5.71 -14.14
N PRO A 208 0.02 4.73 -14.32
CA PRO A 208 -0.18 3.38 -13.84
C PRO A 208 -0.36 3.33 -12.33
N VAL A 209 -1.23 2.42 -11.87
CA VAL A 209 -1.44 2.15 -10.45
C VAL A 209 -1.28 0.66 -10.16
N ALA A 210 -0.73 0.36 -8.99
CA ALA A 210 -0.58 -0.98 -8.47
C ALA A 210 -1.80 -1.35 -7.62
N VAL A 211 -2.47 -2.45 -7.92
CA VAL A 211 -3.65 -2.90 -7.18
C VAL A 211 -3.47 -4.35 -6.75
N ALA A 212 -3.48 -4.56 -5.43
CA ALA A 212 -3.45 -5.89 -4.85
C ALA A 212 -4.84 -6.52 -4.93
N LEU A 213 -4.89 -7.83 -5.20
CA LEU A 213 -6.10 -8.64 -5.12
C LEU A 213 -5.81 -10.05 -4.63
N GLN A 214 -6.77 -10.63 -3.95
CA GLN A 214 -6.79 -12.04 -3.59
C GLN A 214 -7.71 -12.79 -4.55
N VAL A 215 -7.14 -13.75 -5.29
CA VAL A 215 -7.87 -14.53 -6.29
C VAL A 215 -8.95 -15.35 -5.59
N ARG A 216 -10.21 -15.06 -5.93
CA ARG A 216 -11.38 -15.82 -5.48
C ARG A 216 -12.01 -16.62 -6.60
N PHE A 217 -11.88 -16.12 -7.82
CA PHE A 217 -12.33 -16.78 -9.03
C PHE A 217 -11.25 -16.66 -10.09
N SER A 218 -11.14 -17.70 -10.90
CA SER A 218 -10.33 -17.72 -12.10
C SER A 218 -11.11 -18.46 -13.18
N GLY A 219 -10.80 -18.20 -14.43
CA GLY A 219 -11.42 -18.93 -15.53
C GLY A 219 -11.23 -18.25 -16.88
N THR A 220 -12.04 -18.69 -17.82
CA THR A 220 -12.02 -18.24 -19.21
C THR A 220 -13.36 -17.56 -19.54
N SER A 221 -13.34 -16.52 -20.38
CA SER A 221 -14.55 -15.91 -20.89
C SER A 221 -15.41 -16.93 -21.63
N ARG A 222 -16.70 -16.61 -21.78
CA ARG A 222 -17.64 -17.47 -22.53
C ARG A 222 -17.19 -17.74 -23.98
N THR A 223 -16.47 -16.80 -24.59
CA THR A 223 -15.92 -16.94 -25.94
C THR A 223 -14.68 -17.83 -25.99
N GLY A 224 -14.06 -18.15 -24.86
CA GLY A 224 -12.79 -18.87 -24.81
C GLY A 224 -11.56 -18.00 -25.08
N GLU A 225 -11.73 -16.74 -25.48
CA GLU A 225 -10.66 -15.88 -25.99
C GLU A 225 -9.87 -15.14 -24.92
N THR A 226 -10.38 -15.09 -23.68
CA THR A 226 -9.75 -14.32 -22.60
C THR A 226 -9.78 -15.10 -21.30
N PHE A 227 -8.70 -15.02 -20.55
CA PHE A 227 -8.54 -15.62 -19.23
C PHE A 227 -8.62 -14.52 -18.19
N TYR A 228 -9.09 -14.85 -16.99
CA TYR A 228 -9.22 -13.88 -15.92
C TYR A 228 -8.95 -14.47 -14.54
N ILE A 229 -8.51 -13.60 -13.64
CA ILE A 229 -8.57 -13.78 -12.20
C ILE A 229 -9.40 -12.64 -11.61
N GLU A 230 -10.22 -12.93 -10.60
CA GLU A 230 -11.19 -12.00 -10.05
C GLU A 230 -11.22 -12.08 -8.52
N GLN A 231 -11.29 -10.90 -7.91
CA GLN A 231 -11.74 -10.73 -6.54
C GLN A 231 -13.10 -10.01 -6.54
N ARG A 232 -14.13 -10.71 -6.06
CA ARG A 232 -15.44 -10.09 -5.83
C ARG A 232 -15.38 -9.19 -4.61
N ALA A 233 -15.86 -7.96 -4.76
CA ALA A 233 -16.09 -7.10 -3.62
C ALA A 233 -17.15 -7.72 -2.69
N PRO A 234 -16.86 -7.91 -1.40
CA PRO A 234 -17.88 -8.12 -0.39
C PRO A 234 -18.89 -6.97 -0.40
N ALA A 235 -20.09 -7.21 0.11
CA ALA A 235 -21.12 -6.17 0.22
C ALA A 235 -20.65 -4.91 0.98
N ALA A 236 -19.70 -5.07 1.91
CA ALA A 236 -19.12 -3.98 2.68
C ALA A 236 -18.21 -3.03 1.88
N TRP A 237 -17.85 -3.37 0.63
CA TRP A 237 -16.97 -2.55 -0.23
C TRP A 237 -17.75 -1.80 -1.31
N SER A 238 -19.02 -1.49 -1.04
CA SER A 238 -19.81 -0.65 -1.93
C SER A 238 -19.50 0.83 -1.75
N ASP A 239 -19.66 1.62 -2.80
CA ASP A 239 -19.67 3.08 -2.66
C ASP A 239 -20.92 3.58 -1.91
N THR A 240 -21.01 4.89 -1.71
CA THR A 240 -22.15 5.55 -1.04
C THR A 240 -23.48 5.35 -1.75
N ARG A 241 -23.47 4.88 -3.01
CA ARG A 241 -24.65 4.56 -3.82
C ARG A 241 -24.95 3.06 -3.84
N GLY A 242 -24.17 2.25 -3.13
CA GLY A 242 -24.34 0.80 -3.09
C GLY A 242 -23.71 0.05 -4.28
N GLN A 243 -22.96 0.74 -5.16
CA GLN A 243 -22.28 0.10 -6.29
C GLN A 243 -21.11 -0.75 -5.81
N ARG A 244 -20.97 -1.98 -6.34
CA ARG A 244 -19.87 -2.88 -5.99
C ARG A 244 -18.81 -2.89 -7.10
N TYR A 245 -17.56 -2.69 -6.69
CA TYR A 245 -16.41 -2.68 -7.59
C TYR A 245 -15.61 -3.97 -7.44
N HIS A 246 -15.64 -4.80 -8.46
CA HIS A 246 -14.93 -6.07 -8.51
C HIS A 246 -13.55 -5.83 -9.13
N LEU A 247 -12.50 -6.42 -8.57
CA LEU A 247 -11.16 -6.35 -9.16
C LEU A 247 -10.99 -7.52 -10.11
N VAL A 248 -10.63 -7.25 -11.36
CA VAL A 248 -10.43 -8.27 -12.38
C VAL A 248 -9.11 -8.01 -13.10
N ILE A 249 -8.29 -9.05 -13.26
CA ILE A 249 -7.15 -9.00 -14.18
C ILE A 249 -7.45 -9.96 -15.33
N ARG A 250 -7.28 -9.50 -16.57
CA ARG A 250 -7.57 -10.24 -17.79
C ARG A 250 -6.36 -10.35 -18.69
N SER A 251 -6.27 -11.45 -19.44
CA SER A 251 -5.25 -11.69 -20.45
C SER A 251 -5.86 -12.43 -21.65
N ARG A 252 -5.29 -12.25 -22.84
CA ARG A 252 -5.54 -13.15 -23.98
C ARG A 252 -4.65 -14.39 -23.96
N GLU A 253 -3.58 -14.36 -23.17
CA GLU A 253 -2.62 -15.43 -22.99
C GLU A 253 -2.82 -16.10 -21.62
N GLU A 254 -3.22 -17.37 -21.62
CA GLU A 254 -3.43 -18.14 -20.39
C GLU A 254 -2.17 -18.21 -19.53
N ALA A 255 -1.01 -18.39 -20.18
CA ALA A 255 0.28 -18.54 -19.52
C ALA A 255 0.64 -17.38 -18.58
N LEU A 256 0.14 -16.16 -18.85
CA LEU A 256 0.36 -14.99 -17.97
C LEU A 256 -0.43 -15.08 -16.66
N LEU A 257 -1.60 -15.74 -16.68
CA LEU A 257 -2.49 -15.81 -15.51
C LEU A 257 -2.51 -17.18 -14.83
N GLN A 258 -2.08 -18.24 -15.52
CA GLN A 258 -2.04 -19.61 -15.00
C GLN A 258 -1.37 -19.73 -13.61
N PRO A 259 -0.24 -19.05 -13.31
CA PRO A 259 0.38 -19.13 -11.97
C PRO A 259 -0.52 -18.62 -10.84
N TYR A 260 -1.57 -17.86 -11.16
CA TYR A 260 -2.45 -17.18 -10.22
C TYR A 260 -3.82 -17.86 -10.08
N PHE A 261 -4.10 -18.93 -10.83
CA PHE A 261 -5.43 -19.54 -10.85
C PHE A 261 -5.84 -20.20 -9.53
N GLN A 262 -4.89 -20.51 -8.65
CA GLN A 262 -5.17 -21.06 -7.34
C GLN A 262 -5.91 -20.03 -6.47
N GLN A 263 -7.08 -20.43 -5.95
CA GLN A 263 -7.83 -19.60 -5.01
C GLN A 263 -7.03 -19.29 -3.74
N GLY A 264 -7.15 -18.06 -3.25
CA GLY A 264 -6.41 -17.56 -2.09
C GLY A 264 -5.06 -16.94 -2.44
N THR A 265 -4.55 -17.17 -3.67
CA THR A 265 -3.33 -16.52 -4.17
C THR A 265 -3.50 -15.01 -4.17
N TRP A 266 -2.48 -14.31 -3.69
CA TRP A 266 -2.42 -12.86 -3.76
C TRP A 266 -1.61 -12.43 -4.97
N ALA A 267 -2.18 -11.52 -5.76
CA ALA A 267 -1.57 -10.94 -6.94
C ALA A 267 -1.53 -9.42 -6.82
N LEU A 268 -0.53 -8.81 -7.45
CA LEU A 268 -0.39 -7.37 -7.59
C LEU A 268 -0.34 -7.04 -9.08
N GLY A 269 -1.39 -6.38 -9.58
CA GLY A 269 -1.44 -5.90 -10.96
C GLY A 269 -0.98 -4.45 -11.06
N LEU A 270 -0.13 -4.12 -12.03
CA LEU A 270 0.33 -2.77 -12.32
C LEU A 270 -0.01 -2.39 -13.76
N GLY A 271 -0.68 -1.25 -13.92
CA GLY A 271 -0.97 -0.69 -15.23
C GLY A 271 -2.06 0.36 -15.16
N LEU A 272 -2.62 0.67 -16.33
CA LEU A 272 -3.79 1.52 -16.44
C LEU A 272 -5.05 0.66 -16.33
N TRP A 273 -5.74 0.80 -15.21
CA TRP A 273 -6.99 0.12 -14.94
C TRP A 273 -8.13 0.83 -15.67
N GLU A 274 -9.16 0.08 -16.02
CA GLU A 274 -10.35 0.56 -16.75
C GLU A 274 -11.62 0.10 -16.04
N LEU A 275 -12.74 0.77 -16.30
CA LEU A 275 -14.05 0.33 -15.84
C LEU A 275 -14.79 -0.44 -16.91
N PHE A 276 -15.35 -1.57 -16.52
CA PHE A 276 -16.30 -2.34 -17.32
C PHE A 276 -17.61 -2.43 -16.56
N GLU A 277 -18.62 -1.74 -17.06
CA GLU A 277 -19.97 -1.77 -16.52
C GLU A 277 -20.78 -2.89 -17.20
N TRP A 278 -21.31 -3.79 -16.39
CA TRP A 278 -22.17 -4.86 -16.89
C TRP A 278 -23.60 -4.37 -17.06
N ARG A 279 -24.21 -4.66 -18.22
CA ARG A 279 -25.63 -4.29 -18.47
C ARG A 279 -26.53 -4.99 -17.45
N GLY A 280 -27.30 -4.21 -16.68
CA GLY A 280 -28.40 -4.70 -15.84
C GLY A 280 -28.04 -5.17 -14.43
N GLY A 281 -26.90 -4.75 -13.84
CA GLY A 281 -26.54 -5.14 -12.47
C GLY A 281 -25.78 -4.08 -11.67
N ASN A 282 -25.69 -4.27 -10.35
CA ASN A 282 -24.90 -3.47 -9.41
C ASN A 282 -23.40 -3.84 -9.39
N ARG A 283 -22.91 -4.40 -10.50
CA ARG A 283 -21.55 -4.90 -10.68
C ARG A 283 -20.80 -4.01 -11.66
N THR A 284 -19.71 -3.42 -11.19
CA THR A 284 -18.71 -2.79 -12.04
C THR A 284 -17.38 -3.49 -11.85
N ASP A 285 -16.74 -3.90 -12.94
CA ASP A 285 -15.40 -4.45 -12.88
C ASP A 285 -14.38 -3.31 -13.05
N VAL A 286 -13.45 -3.19 -12.11
CA VAL A 286 -12.22 -2.43 -12.23
C VAL A 286 -11.18 -3.42 -12.78
N CYS A 287 -10.85 -3.25 -14.05
CA CYS A 287 -10.16 -4.26 -14.84
C CYS A 287 -8.77 -3.80 -15.26
N LEU A 288 -7.78 -4.67 -15.10
CA LEU A 288 -6.47 -4.54 -15.74
C LEU A 288 -6.36 -5.57 -16.86
N TRP A 289 -5.95 -5.11 -18.04
CA TRP A 289 -5.49 -6.01 -19.09
C TRP A 289 -3.99 -6.19 -18.98
N VAL A 290 -3.56 -7.44 -18.85
CA VAL A 290 -2.14 -7.81 -18.87
C VAL A 290 -1.81 -8.41 -20.23
N ASP A 291 -0.80 -7.85 -20.86
CA ASP A 291 -0.19 -8.33 -22.10
C ASP A 291 1.27 -8.77 -21.88
N SER A 292 1.77 -8.62 -20.65
CA SER A 292 3.15 -8.96 -20.31
C SER A 292 3.29 -9.41 -18.85
N PRO A 293 4.26 -10.29 -18.54
CA PRO A 293 4.47 -10.79 -17.18
C PRO A 293 4.94 -9.69 -16.21
N GLU A 294 5.42 -8.56 -16.72
CA GLU A 294 5.85 -7.40 -15.94
C GLU A 294 4.71 -6.63 -15.26
N GLN A 295 3.48 -6.85 -15.69
CA GLN A 295 2.30 -6.17 -15.16
C GLN A 295 1.65 -6.91 -13.99
N ILE A 296 2.10 -8.12 -13.65
CA ILE A 296 1.52 -8.91 -12.58
C ILE A 296 2.58 -9.71 -11.82
N ALA A 297 2.50 -9.68 -10.50
CA ALA A 297 3.36 -10.50 -9.63
C ALA A 297 2.57 -11.18 -8.53
N ALA A 298 3.03 -12.35 -8.10
CA ALA A 298 2.54 -13.00 -6.90
C ALA A 298 3.16 -12.28 -5.69
N ILE A 299 2.32 -11.94 -4.71
CA ILE A 299 2.75 -11.22 -3.51
C ILE A 299 2.31 -11.99 -2.26
N PRO A 300 2.99 -11.81 -1.11
CA PRO A 300 2.49 -12.33 0.16
C PRO A 300 1.15 -11.68 0.52
N ALA A 301 0.37 -12.35 1.39
CA ALA A 301 -0.86 -11.78 1.92
C ALA A 301 -0.55 -10.50 2.72
N PRO A 302 -1.27 -9.39 2.50
CA PRO A 302 -1.09 -8.17 3.28
C PRO A 302 -1.39 -8.42 4.78
N PRO A 303 -0.66 -7.76 5.69
CA PRO A 303 -0.70 -8.02 7.13
C PRO A 303 -2.05 -7.64 7.74
N THR A 304 -2.73 -6.67 7.13
CA THR A 304 -4.08 -6.24 7.49
C THR A 304 -5.17 -7.28 7.24
N MET A 305 -4.86 -8.37 6.52
CA MET A 305 -5.81 -9.44 6.20
C MET A 305 -5.43 -10.78 6.81
N THR A 306 -4.29 -10.86 7.51
CA THR A 306 -3.97 -11.98 8.42
C THR A 306 -4.75 -11.77 9.71
N THR A 307 -6.07 -12.05 9.69
CA THR A 307 -6.84 -12.11 10.93
C THR A 307 -6.13 -13.06 11.87
N SER A 308 -5.66 -12.52 13.00
CA SER A 308 -5.13 -13.27 14.12
C SER A 308 -6.08 -14.40 14.47
N ARG A 309 -5.74 -15.64 14.09
CA ARG A 309 -6.01 -16.78 14.97
C ARG A 309 -5.02 -16.68 16.13
N GLY A 310 -5.25 -15.70 16.99
CA GLY A 310 -4.69 -15.68 18.33
C GLY A 310 -5.52 -16.65 19.14
N THR A 311 -5.04 -17.89 19.25
CA THR A 311 -5.37 -18.78 20.34
C THR A 311 -5.21 -18.01 21.64
N ALA A 312 -6.31 -17.90 22.41
CA ALA A 312 -6.22 -17.60 23.82
C ALA A 312 -5.33 -18.66 24.48
N GLY A 313 -4.23 -18.21 25.06
CA GLY A 313 -3.41 -18.92 26.02
C GLY A 313 -3.28 -18.03 27.24
#